data_AF-A0A445BPE6-F1
#
_entry.id   AF-A0A445BPE6-F1
#
_cell.length_a   1.000
_cell.length_b   1.000
_cell.length_c   1.000
_cell.angle_alpha   90.00
_cell.angle_beta   90.00
_cell.angle_gamma   90.00
#
_symmetry.space_group_name_H-M   'P 1'
#
loop_
_entity.id
_entity.type
_entity.pdbx_description
1 polymer ?
#
loop_
_entity_poly.entity_id
_entity_poly.type
_entity_poly.pdbx_seq_one_letter_code
_entity_poly.pdbx_strand_id
1 'polypeptide(L)'
;MKSIKIRSGEIEHLIAWVPPLEHYTKLNVDGSNFKNVNGVACGGIHRNYLGRLIKSFSCNLKSCTIIHVELWGIIKGLQIAVANGYQKR
;
A
#
# COMPACT_ATOMS: atom_id res chain seq x y z
N MET A 1 -8.11 2.77 11.94
CA MET A 1 -6.85 2.05 12.20
C MET A 1 -7.09 1.12 13.37
N LYS A 2 -6.90 -0.19 13.23
CA LYS A 2 -7.17 -1.13 14.32
C LYS A 2 -5.93 -1.22 15.20
N SER A 3 -6.05 -0.81 16.46
CA SER A 3 -5.07 -1.09 17.51
C SER A 3 -5.00 -2.60 17.70
N ILE A 4 -3.81 -3.18 17.61
CA ILE A 4 -3.60 -4.60 17.94
C ILE A 4 -3.51 -4.67 19.46
N LYS A 5 -4.48 -5.31 20.12
CA LYS A 5 -4.40 -5.61 21.56
C LYS A 5 -3.47 -6.81 21.76
N ILE A 6 -2.34 -6.60 22.41
CA ILE A 6 -1.43 -7.66 22.84
C ILE A 6 -1.77 -8.01 24.31
N ARG A 7 -1.56 -9.27 24.73
CA ARG A 7 -1.96 -9.77 26.06
C ARG A 7 -1.19 -9.03 27.18
N SER A 8 -1.86 -8.87 28.32
CA SER A 8 -1.41 -8.11 29.49
C SER A 8 -0.04 -8.58 30.04
N GLY A 9 0.92 -7.66 30.11
CA GLY A 9 2.25 -7.87 30.69
C GLY A 9 3.40 -7.26 29.86
N GLU A 10 3.16 -6.99 28.57
CA GLU A 10 4.11 -6.34 27.67
C GLU A 10 3.81 -4.84 27.58
N ILE A 11 4.85 -3.99 27.57
CA ILE A 11 4.73 -2.55 27.29
C ILE A 11 3.96 -2.40 25.97
N GLU A 12 2.80 -1.72 25.99
CA GLU A 12 2.04 -1.46 24.78
C GLU A 12 2.86 -0.59 23.82
N HIS A 13 3.53 -1.23 22.86
CA HIS A 13 4.12 -0.52 21.73
C HIS A 13 2.99 -0.10 20.80
N LEU A 14 2.62 1.17 20.85
CA LEU A 14 1.69 1.77 19.90
C LEU A 14 2.29 1.73 18.50
N ILE A 15 1.87 0.75 17.68
CA ILE A 15 2.20 0.69 16.26
C ILE A 15 1.22 1.60 15.52
N ALA A 16 1.67 2.80 15.18
CA ALA A 16 0.93 3.75 14.36
C ALA A 16 1.59 3.91 12.99
N TRP A 17 0.78 4.12 11.95
CA TRP A 17 1.30 4.62 10.68
C TRP A 17 1.65 6.09 10.86
N VAL A 18 2.88 6.43 10.50
CA VAL A 18 3.38 7.80 10.53
C VAL A 18 3.46 8.30 9.08
N PRO A 19 3.01 9.53 8.78
CA PRO A 19 3.20 10.10 7.46
C PRO A 19 4.70 10.21 7.11
N PRO A 20 5.05 10.25 5.81
CA PRO A 20 6.44 10.46 5.41
C PRO A 20 6.91 11.88 5.76
N LEU A 21 8.24 12.10 5.74
CA LEU A 21 8.83 13.43 5.87
C LEU A 21 8.35 14.38 4.76
N GLU A 22 8.49 15.68 4.98
CA GLU A 22 8.24 16.69 3.96
C GLU A 22 9.04 16.41 2.68
N HIS A 23 8.44 16.71 1.52
CA HIS A 23 8.96 16.38 0.18
C HIS A 23 8.99 14.89 -0.19
N TYR A 24 8.54 13.99 0.69
CA TYR A 24 8.36 12.58 0.35
C TYR A 24 6.88 12.22 0.17
N THR A 25 6.64 11.26 -0.72
CA THR A 25 5.36 10.57 -0.84
C THR A 25 5.48 9.15 -0.32
N LYS A 26 4.45 8.64 0.35
CA LYS A 26 4.38 7.24 0.79
C LYS A 26 3.42 6.47 -0.10
N LEU A 27 3.88 5.37 -0.66
CA LEU A 27 3.08 4.42 -1.42
C LEU A 27 2.66 3.26 -0.49
N ASN A 28 1.36 3.09 -0.29
CA ASN A 28 0.79 1.94 0.41
C ASN A 28 0.04 1.08 -0.61
N VAL A 29 0.37 -0.21 -0.70
CA VAL A 29 -0.26 -1.14 -1.64
C VAL A 29 -0.87 -2.32 -0.90
N ASP A 30 -1.84 -2.96 -1.53
CA ASP A 30 -2.48 -4.17 -1.01
C ASP A 30 -2.93 -5.05 -2.19
N GLY A 31 -2.89 -6.37 -1.96
CA GLY A 31 -3.28 -7.39 -2.91
C GLY A 31 -4.47 -8.22 -2.43
N SER A 32 -5.31 -8.66 -3.37
CA SER A 32 -6.42 -9.55 -3.12
C SER A 32 -6.41 -10.71 -4.12
N ASN A 33 -6.61 -11.92 -3.60
CA ASN A 33 -6.78 -13.14 -4.39
C ASN A 33 -8.01 -13.90 -3.88
N PHE A 34 -9.10 -13.80 -4.63
CA PHE A 34 -10.37 -14.46 -4.34
C PHE A 34 -10.53 -15.71 -5.20
N LYS A 35 -10.09 -16.84 -4.65
CA LYS A 35 -10.09 -18.15 -5.32
C LYS A 35 -11.44 -18.57 -5.88
N ASN A 36 -12.54 -18.27 -5.18
CA ASN A 36 -13.88 -18.74 -5.55
C ASN A 36 -14.43 -18.10 -6.83
N VAL A 37 -13.95 -16.92 -7.22
CA VAL A 37 -14.38 -16.22 -8.46
C VAL A 37 -13.23 -16.03 -9.45
N ASN A 38 -12.09 -16.70 -9.23
CA ASN A 38 -10.84 -16.46 -9.95
C ASN A 38 -10.47 -14.98 -10.05
N GLY A 39 -10.86 -14.20 -9.02
CA GLY A 39 -10.68 -12.75 -8.99
C GLY A 39 -9.36 -12.41 -8.36
N VAL A 40 -8.47 -11.77 -9.10
CA VAL A 40 -7.16 -11.34 -8.61
C VAL A 40 -7.00 -9.87 -8.90
N ALA A 41 -6.69 -9.07 -7.88
CA ALA A 41 -6.53 -7.64 -8.03
C ALA A 41 -5.51 -7.10 -7.04
N CYS A 42 -4.79 -6.05 -7.44
CA CYS A 42 -3.98 -5.26 -6.53
C CYS A 42 -4.40 -3.80 -6.61
N GLY A 43 -4.01 -3.03 -5.62
CA GLY A 43 -4.25 -1.60 -5.61
C GLY A 43 -3.31 -0.90 -4.65
N GLY A 44 -3.48 0.41 -4.58
CA GLY A 44 -2.71 1.20 -3.66
C GLY A 44 -3.06 2.67 -3.68
N ILE A 45 -2.45 3.37 -2.75
CA ILE A 45 -2.62 4.79 -2.54
C ILE A 45 -1.27 5.46 -2.32
N HIS A 46 -1.12 6.63 -2.93
CA HIS A 46 -0.05 7.56 -2.66
C HIS A 46 -0.55 8.59 -1.65
N ARG A 47 0.24 8.85 -0.62
CA ARG A 47 -0.03 9.86 0.41
C ARG A 47 1.11 10.87 0.49
N ASN A 48 0.78 12.12 0.76
CA ASN A 48 1.77 13.17 1.02
C ASN A 48 2.23 13.16 2.49
N TYR A 49 3.15 14.07 2.83
CA TYR A 49 3.71 14.27 4.18
C TYR A 49 2.69 14.70 5.25
N LEU A 50 1.50 15.17 4.85
CA LEU A 50 0.38 15.43 5.77
C LEU A 50 -0.53 14.21 5.94
N GLY A 51 -0.16 13.07 5.34
CA GLY A 51 -0.97 11.85 5.29
C GLY A 51 -2.20 11.92 4.38
N ARG A 52 -2.36 13.00 3.61
CA ARG A 52 -3.48 13.16 2.68
C ARG A 52 -3.30 12.26 1.48
N LEU A 53 -4.40 11.66 1.04
CA LEU A 53 -4.45 10.94 -0.24
C LEU A 53 -4.17 11.92 -1.38
N ILE A 54 -3.20 11.59 -2.23
CA ILE A 54 -2.91 12.35 -3.46
C ILE A 54 -3.31 11.58 -4.71
N LYS A 55 -3.21 10.25 -4.67
CA LYS A 55 -3.61 9.38 -5.79
C LYS A 55 -3.95 7.98 -5.31
N SER A 56 -4.84 7.30 -6.02
CA SER A 56 -5.17 5.90 -5.80
C SER A 56 -5.17 5.14 -7.14
N PHE A 57 -5.02 3.83 -7.07
CA PHE A 57 -5.15 2.95 -8.23
C PHE A 57 -5.68 1.58 -7.83
N SER A 58 -6.28 0.90 -8.80
CA SER A 58 -6.62 -0.52 -8.76
C SER A 58 -6.24 -1.15 -10.09
N CYS A 59 -5.88 -2.44 -10.06
CA CYS A 59 -5.49 -3.20 -11.22
C CYS A 59 -6.03 -4.63 -11.08
N ASN A 60 -6.88 -5.02 -12.02
CA ASN A 60 -7.29 -6.41 -12.17
C ASN A 60 -6.15 -7.18 -12.82
N LEU A 61 -5.77 -8.30 -12.21
CA LEU A 61 -4.73 -9.19 -12.69
C LEU A 61 -5.36 -10.46 -13.25
N LYS A 62 -4.56 -11.18 -14.05
CA LYS A 62 -4.89 -12.55 -14.42
C LYS A 62 -4.56 -13.49 -13.25
N SER A 63 -4.93 -14.75 -13.39
CA SER A 63 -4.59 -15.79 -12.41
C SER A 63 -3.09 -15.79 -12.09
N CYS A 64 -2.75 -15.47 -10.85
CA CYS A 64 -1.38 -15.47 -10.33
C CYS A 64 -1.37 -15.75 -8.81
N THR A 65 -0.20 -16.04 -8.24
CA THR A 65 -0.08 -16.30 -6.80
C THR A 65 -0.22 -14.99 -6.01
N ILE A 66 -0.61 -15.06 -4.73
CA ILE A 66 -0.75 -13.86 -3.89
C ILE A 66 0.53 -13.01 -3.85
N ILE A 67 1.71 -13.64 -3.87
CA ILE A 67 3.00 -12.94 -3.91
C ILE A 67 3.13 -12.09 -5.19
N HIS A 68 2.70 -12.62 -6.34
CA HIS A 68 2.71 -11.85 -7.59
C HIS A 68 1.75 -10.66 -7.53
N VAL A 69 0.59 -10.81 -6.87
CA VAL A 69 -0.38 -9.72 -6.70
C VAL A 69 0.24 -8.54 -5.97
N GLU A 70 0.88 -8.81 -4.83
CA GLU A 70 1.55 -7.79 -4.03
C GLU A 70 2.66 -7.10 -4.82
N LEU A 71 3.51 -7.88 -5.52
CA LEU A 71 4.58 -7.34 -6.36
C LEU A 71 4.03 -6.47 -7.49
N TRP A 72 2.94 -6.87 -8.14
CA TRP A 72 2.29 -6.06 -9.16
C TRP A 72 1.73 -4.75 -8.59
N GLY A 73 1.19 -4.78 -7.37
CA GLY A 73 0.78 -3.58 -6.64
C GLY A 73 1.94 -2.59 -6.48
N ILE A 74 3.11 -3.08 -6.02
CA ILE A 74 4.33 -2.27 -5.88
C ILE A 74 4.77 -1.70 -7.23
N ILE A 75 4.91 -2.55 -8.26
CA ILE A 75 5.36 -2.13 -9.59
C ILE A 75 4.44 -1.05 -10.16
N LYS A 76 3.11 -1.23 -10.10
CA LYS A 76 2.16 -0.23 -10.59
C LYS A 76 2.20 1.06 -9.79
N GLY A 77 2.28 0.98 -8.48
CA GLY A 77 2.42 2.16 -7.63
C GLY A 77 3.69 2.96 -7.92
N LEU A 78 4.83 2.29 -8.18
CA LEU A 78 6.09 2.94 -8.55
C LEU A 78 6.04 3.55 -9.95
N GLN A 79 5.45 2.86 -10.94
CA GLN A 79 5.24 3.42 -12.28
C GLN A 79 4.41 4.70 -12.23
N ILE A 80 3.35 4.72 -11.41
CA ILE A 80 2.55 5.91 -11.15
C ILE A 80 3.40 6.99 -10.48
N ALA A 81 4.23 6.65 -9.49
CA ALA A 81 5.09 7.63 -8.83
C ALA A 81 6.03 8.32 -9.83
N VAL A 82 6.69 7.54 -10.69
CA VAL A 82 7.61 8.06 -11.72
C VAL A 82 6.88 8.97 -12.72
N ALA A 83 5.72 8.53 -13.21
CA ALA A 83 4.90 9.29 -14.15
C ALA A 83 4.35 10.60 -13.55
N ASN A 84 4.29 10.72 -12.21
CA ASN A 84 3.82 11.92 -11.52
C ASN A 84 4.98 12.75 -10.93
N GLY A 85 6.24 12.39 -11.20
CA GLY A 85 7.38 13.18 -10.76
C GLY A 85 7.69 13.06 -9.26
N TYR A 86 7.30 11.97 -8.60
CA TYR A 86 7.54 11.76 -7.16
C TYR A 86 8.95 11.24 -6.83
N GLN A 87 9.79 11.05 -7.85
CA GLN A 87 11.21 10.72 -7.72
C GLN A 87 12.04 11.95 -7.39
N LYS A 88 13.14 11.77 -6.63
CA LYS A 88 14.16 12.81 -6.51
C LYS A 88 14.75 13.06 -7.90
N ARG A 89 14.84 14.33 -8.27
CA ARG A 89 15.64 14.79 -9.40
C ARG A 89 17.10 14.91 -9.00
#